data_AF-A0A2V6FEB2-F1
#
_entry.id   AF-A0A2V6FEB2-F1
#
_cell.length_a   1.000
_cell.length_b   1.000
_cell.length_c   1.000
_cell.angle_alpha   90.00
_cell.angle_beta   90.00
_cell.angle_gamma   90.00
#
_symmetry.space_group_name_H-M   'P 1'
#
loop_
_entity.id
_entity.type
_entity.pdbx_description
1 polymer ?
#
loop_
_entity_poly.entity_id
_entity_poly.type
_entity_poly.pdbx_seq_one_letter_code
_entity_poly.pdbx_strand_id
1 'polypeptide(L)'
;MKLRFRLYRRSQSGRYYLQDNLTGKQESLGTTDLNEASKLCHARNEAMRQPELNVQLARAYLAAGNPEGLDRTWQFAMDELIRLKTGSTKQRYQRAYQGKAFDSLRRVPILQTQADDFLRVLRKD
;
A
#
# COMPACT_ATOMS: atom_id res chain seq x y z
N MET A 1 3.58 -26.92 -3.03
CA MET A 1 2.99 -25.58 -3.30
C MET A 1 3.70 -24.99 -4.52
N LYS A 2 2.98 -24.58 -5.57
CA LYS A 2 3.61 -23.97 -6.77
C LYS A 2 3.96 -22.51 -6.46
N LEU A 3 5.16 -22.08 -6.82
CA LEU A 3 5.59 -20.68 -6.70
C LEU A 3 4.77 -19.79 -7.66
N ARG A 4 4.43 -18.57 -7.23
CA ARG A 4 3.70 -17.62 -8.08
C ARG A 4 4.55 -17.17 -9.26
N PHE A 5 5.81 -16.84 -9.01
CA PHE A 5 6.76 -16.44 -10.05
C PHE A 5 7.71 -17.58 -10.37
N ARG A 6 7.92 -17.82 -11.66
CA ARG A 6 8.93 -18.73 -12.20
C ARG A 6 9.99 -17.93 -12.96
N LEU A 7 11.25 -18.27 -12.70
CA LEU A 7 12.40 -17.72 -13.42
C LEU A 7 12.60 -18.47 -14.75
N TYR A 8 12.94 -17.74 -15.81
CA TYR A 8 13.45 -18.34 -17.05
C TYR A 8 14.42 -17.38 -17.75
N ARG A 9 15.21 -17.93 -18.68
CA ARG A 9 16.19 -17.18 -19.48
C ARG A 9 15.73 -17.13 -20.94
N ARG A 10 15.81 -15.96 -21.56
CA ARG A 10 15.47 -15.80 -22.98
C ARG A 10 16.70 -16.04 -23.84
N SER A 11 16.62 -16.95 -24.82
CA SER A 11 17.76 -17.33 -25.66
C SER A 11 18.28 -16.16 -26.52
N GLN A 12 17.39 -15.29 -27.03
CA GLN A 12 17.80 -14.19 -27.91
C GLN A 12 18.63 -13.11 -27.21
N SER A 13 18.35 -12.80 -25.94
CA SER A 13 19.02 -11.71 -25.21
C SER A 13 19.92 -12.19 -24.08
N GLY A 14 19.85 -13.47 -23.71
CA GLY A 14 20.53 -14.02 -22.54
C GLY A 14 20.01 -13.50 -21.20
N ARG A 15 19.02 -12.59 -21.19
CA ARG A 15 18.45 -11.95 -19.99
C ARG A 15 17.46 -12.87 -19.30
N TYR A 16 17.39 -12.72 -17.99
CA TYR A 16 16.42 -13.41 -17.14
C TYR A 16 15.10 -12.65 -17.05
N TYR A 17 14.03 -13.42 -16.92
CA TYR A 17 12.65 -12.94 -16.83
C TYR A 17 11.91 -13.70 -15.74
N LEU A 18 10.91 -13.05 -15.14
CA LEU A 18 9.90 -13.70 -14.32
C LEU A 18 8.64 -13.90 -15.13
N GLN A 19 8.04 -15.08 -14.99
CA GLN A 19 6.67 -15.35 -15.41
C GLN A 19 5.80 -15.47 -14.15
N ASP A 20 4.73 -14.68 -14.08
CA ASP A 20 3.66 -14.89 -13.12
C ASP A 20 2.80 -16.06 -13.61
N ASN A 21 2.83 -17.18 -12.88
CA ASN A 21 2.09 -18.40 -13.21
C ASN A 21 0.57 -18.23 -13.08
N LEU A 22 0.09 -17.19 -12.38
CA LEU A 22 -1.32 -16.89 -12.24
C LEU A 22 -1.85 -16.06 -13.41
N THR A 23 -1.11 -15.02 -13.80
CA THR A 23 -1.56 -14.06 -14.83
C THR A 23 -0.97 -14.31 -16.22
N GLY A 24 0.06 -15.15 -16.31
CA GLY A 24 0.85 -15.37 -17.52
C GLY A 24 1.79 -14.21 -17.88
N LYS A 25 1.76 -13.10 -17.12
CA LYS A 25 2.56 -11.91 -17.40
C LYS A 25 4.05 -12.20 -17.26
N GLN A 26 4.83 -11.70 -18.21
CA GLN A 26 6.29 -11.82 -18.24
C GLN A 26 6.93 -10.46 -17.96
N GLU A 27 7.95 -10.43 -17.11
CA GLU A 27 8.70 -9.23 -16.71
C GLU A 27 10.20 -9.49 -16.84
N SER A 28 10.93 -8.61 -17.52
CA SER A 28 12.39 -8.69 -17.61
C SER A 28 13.01 -8.32 -16.27
N LEU A 29 13.93 -9.15 -15.76
CA LEU A 29 14.68 -8.85 -14.53
C LEU A 29 15.85 -7.90 -14.78
N GLY A 30 16.10 -7.52 -16.02
CA GLY A 30 17.15 -6.56 -16.33
C GLY A 30 18.58 -7.11 -16.29
N THR A 31 18.77 -8.37 -15.90
CA THR A 31 20.08 -8.99 -15.67
C THR A 31 20.30 -10.25 -16.51
N THR A 32 21.56 -10.55 -16.79
CA THR A 32 22.03 -11.82 -17.38
C THR A 32 22.73 -12.71 -16.34
N ASP A 33 22.87 -12.25 -15.09
CA ASP A 33 23.42 -13.01 -13.96
C ASP A 33 22.33 -13.87 -13.31
N LEU A 34 22.58 -15.18 -13.23
CA LEU A 34 21.66 -16.14 -12.62
C LEU A 34 21.48 -15.92 -11.12
N ASN A 35 22.55 -15.55 -10.41
CA ASN A 35 22.51 -15.38 -8.96
C ASN A 35 21.66 -14.17 -8.59
N GLU A 36 21.85 -13.05 -9.29
CA GLU A 36 21.01 -11.87 -9.14
C GLU A 36 19.55 -12.17 -9.49
N ALA A 37 19.32 -12.83 -10.63
CA ALA A 37 17.98 -13.18 -11.07
C ALA A 37 17.23 -14.13 -10.12
N SER A 38 17.95 -15.10 -9.55
CA SER A 38 17.40 -16.05 -8.58
C SER A 38 17.02 -15.34 -7.27
N LYS A 39 17.87 -14.43 -6.77
CA LYS A 39 17.56 -13.62 -5.59
C LYS A 39 16.29 -12.78 -5.80
N LEU A 40 16.15 -12.13 -6.96
CA LEU A 40 14.95 -11.35 -7.31
C LEU A 40 13.69 -12.23 -7.37
N CYS A 41 13.79 -13.41 -7.98
CA CYS A 41 12.69 -14.39 -8.04
C CYS A 41 12.25 -14.86 -6.65
N HIS A 42 13.21 -15.20 -5.78
CA HIS A 42 12.94 -15.63 -4.41
C HIS A 42 12.29 -14.51 -3.60
N ALA A 43 12.83 -13.29 -3.66
CA ALA A 43 12.26 -12.14 -2.96
C ALA A 43 10.80 -11.87 -3.39
N ARG A 44 10.50 -11.92 -4.70
CA ARG A 44 9.13 -11.75 -5.21
C ARG A 44 8.18 -12.85 -4.72
N ASN A 45 8.64 -14.10 -4.68
CA ASN A 45 7.83 -15.21 -4.18
C ASN A 45 7.60 -15.13 -2.67
N GLU A 46 8.61 -14.75 -1.89
CA GLU A 46 8.50 -14.61 -0.44
C GLU A 46 7.57 -13.43 -0.07
N ALA A 47 7.69 -12.32 -0.80
CA ALA A 47 6.79 -11.17 -0.64
C ALA A 47 5.31 -11.55 -0.87
N MET A 48 5.04 -12.52 -1.75
CA MET A 48 3.69 -13.03 -2.01
C MET A 48 3.25 -14.11 -1.04
N ARG A 49 4.18 -14.75 -0.33
CA ARG A 49 3.87 -15.86 0.58
C ARG A 49 3.26 -15.38 1.88
N GLN A 50 3.71 -14.23 2.38
CA GLN A 50 3.22 -13.66 3.63
C GLN A 50 2.89 -12.16 3.48
N PRO A 51 1.91 -11.79 2.63
CA PRO A 51 1.57 -10.38 2.41
C PRO A 51 1.16 -9.67 3.72
N GLU A 52 0.46 -10.38 4.60
CA GLU A 52 0.03 -9.87 5.90
C GLU A 52 1.22 -9.58 6.82
N LEU A 53 2.23 -10.47 6.86
CA LEU A 53 3.45 -10.24 7.63
C LEU A 53 4.21 -9.02 7.11
N ASN A 54 4.29 -8.86 5.78
CA ASN A 54 4.95 -7.71 5.18
C ASN A 54 4.30 -6.39 5.59
N VAL A 55 2.97 -6.36 5.68
CA VAL A 55 2.23 -5.19 6.19
C VAL A 55 2.51 -4.95 7.67
N GLN A 56 2.53 -6.00 8.49
CA GLN A 56 2.85 -5.86 9.92
C GLN A 56 4.27 -5.34 10.15
N LEU A 57 5.25 -5.86 9.40
CA LEU A 57 6.64 -5.42 9.47
C LEU A 57 6.80 -3.96 9.02
N ALA A 58 6.15 -3.57 7.92
CA ALA A 58 6.14 -2.18 7.47
C ALA A 58 5.54 -1.24 8.52
N ARG A 59 4.44 -1.64 9.17
CA ARG A 59 3.83 -0.88 10.28
C ARG A 59 4.78 -0.72 11.45
N ALA A 60 5.49 -1.77 11.84
CA ALA A 60 6.49 -1.71 12.91
C ALA A 60 7.63 -0.73 12.58
N TYR A 61 8.14 -0.75 11.34
CA TYR A 61 9.18 0.20 10.92
C TYR A 61 8.68 1.64 10.90
N LEU A 62 7.46 1.89 10.42
CA LEU A 62 6.88 3.24 10.42
C LEU A 62 6.64 3.75 11.85
N ALA A 63 6.20 2.88 12.75
CA ALA A 63 5.97 3.21 14.15
C ALA A 63 7.27 3.58 14.89
N ALA A 64 8.38 2.93 14.57
CA ALA A 64 9.67 3.22 15.20
C ALA A 64 10.13 4.68 14.97
N GLY A 65 9.84 5.25 13.80
CA GLY A 65 10.18 6.64 13.47
C GLY A 65 9.11 7.66 13.84
N ASN A 66 7.85 7.24 14.02
CA ASN A 66 6.73 8.10 14.36
C ASN A 66 5.65 7.32 15.12
N PRO A 67 5.84 7.09 16.43
CA PRO A 67 4.93 6.26 17.24
C PRO A 67 3.50 6.82 17.25
N GLU A 68 3.36 8.13 17.33
CA GLU A 68 2.05 8.81 17.37
C GLU A 68 1.24 8.61 16.08
N GLY A 69 1.90 8.31 14.95
CA GLY A 69 1.23 8.02 13.69
C GLY A 69 0.39 6.72 13.72
N LEU A 70 0.59 5.85 14.72
CA LEU A 70 -0.24 4.68 14.94
C LEU A 70 -1.60 5.01 15.58
N ASP A 71 -1.69 6.15 16.29
CA ASP A 71 -2.89 6.55 17.03
C ASP A 71 -3.60 7.75 16.39
N ARG A 72 -2.86 8.60 15.65
CA ARG A 72 -3.42 9.75 14.94
C ARG A 72 -4.33 9.25 13.81
N THR A 73 -5.63 9.42 14.02
CA THR A 73 -6.68 9.06 13.07
C THR A 73 -6.91 10.14 12.01
N TRP A 74 -7.66 9.80 10.96
CA TRP A 74 -8.15 10.79 10.01
C TRP A 74 -9.04 11.86 10.65
N GLN A 75 -9.78 11.54 11.71
CA GLN A 75 -10.52 12.55 12.48
C GLN A 75 -9.59 13.62 13.01
N PHE A 76 -8.48 13.21 13.63
CA PHE A 76 -7.50 14.15 14.17
C PHE A 76 -6.96 15.08 13.08
N ALA A 77 -6.58 14.52 11.92
CA ALA A 77 -6.10 15.33 10.79
C ALA A 77 -7.17 16.30 10.24
N MET A 78 -8.42 15.85 10.14
CA MET A 78 -9.54 16.69 9.71
C MET A 78 -9.82 17.83 10.70
N ASP A 79 -9.76 17.55 12.01
CA ASP A 79 -9.95 18.55 13.06
C ASP A 79 -8.83 19.60 13.05
N GLU A 80 -7.57 19.18 12.90
CA GLU A 80 -6.44 20.10 12.74
C GLU A 80 -6.62 21.00 11.51
N LEU A 81 -7.06 20.44 10.38
CA LEU A 81 -7.33 21.25 9.19
C LEU A 81 -8.47 22.24 9.41
N ILE A 82 -9.54 21.87 10.12
CA ILE A 82 -10.65 22.76 10.49
C ILE A 82 -10.16 23.92 11.38
N ARG A 83 -9.26 23.66 12.32
CA ARG A 83 -8.69 24.69 13.22
C ARG A 83 -7.99 25.82 12.46
N LEU A 84 -7.40 25.51 11.31
CA LEU A 84 -6.74 26.49 10.43
C LEU A 84 -7.72 27.36 9.63
N LYS A 85 -9.04 27.10 9.66
CA LYS A 85 -10.04 27.83 8.87
C LYS A 85 -10.84 28.79 9.73
N THR A 86 -11.36 29.84 9.10
CA THR A 86 -12.22 30.85 9.73
C THR A 86 -13.51 31.07 8.92
N GLY A 87 -14.49 31.72 9.55
CA GLY A 87 -15.74 32.13 8.91
C GLY A 87 -16.52 31.01 8.22
N SER A 88 -17.12 31.33 7.06
CA SER A 88 -17.92 30.40 6.25
C SER A 88 -17.11 29.20 5.74
N THR A 89 -15.81 29.37 5.52
CA THR A 89 -14.92 28.26 5.14
C THR A 89 -14.83 27.22 6.25
N LYS A 90 -14.65 27.64 7.51
CA LYS A 90 -14.63 26.71 8.64
C LYS A 90 -15.91 25.88 8.72
N GLN A 91 -17.07 26.55 8.61
CA GLN A 91 -18.38 25.89 8.66
C GLN A 91 -18.56 24.89 7.50
N ARG A 92 -18.07 25.21 6.31
CA ARG A 92 -18.12 24.31 5.14
C ARG A 92 -17.31 23.04 5.39
N TYR A 93 -16.08 23.17 5.91
CA TYR A 93 -15.23 22.01 6.21
C TYR A 93 -15.82 21.15 7.34
N GLN A 94 -16.34 21.77 8.40
CA GLN A 94 -17.03 21.04 9.48
C GLN A 94 -18.21 20.21 8.94
N ARG A 95 -19.08 20.82 8.13
CA ARG A 95 -20.20 20.11 7.51
C ARG A 95 -19.74 18.98 6.58
N ALA A 96 -18.72 19.23 5.76
CA ALA A 96 -18.19 18.22 4.84
C ALA A 96 -17.63 17.01 5.60
N TYR A 97 -16.80 17.23 6.62
CA TYR A 97 -16.17 16.16 7.39
C TYR A 97 -17.10 15.45 8.36
N GLN A 98 -18.25 16.02 8.69
CA GLN A 98 -19.35 15.33 9.39
C GLN A 98 -20.19 14.43 8.47
N GLY A 99 -20.01 14.51 7.15
CA GLY A 99 -20.73 13.69 6.19
C GLY A 99 -20.49 12.19 6.39
N LYS A 100 -21.54 11.39 6.17
CA LYS A 100 -21.52 9.92 6.32
C LYS A 100 -20.46 9.23 5.46
N ALA A 101 -20.11 9.81 4.31
CA ALA A 101 -19.06 9.29 3.44
C ALA A 101 -17.73 9.08 4.17
N PHE A 102 -17.42 9.88 5.21
CA PHE A 102 -16.18 9.75 5.97
C PHE A 102 -16.24 8.71 7.11
N ASP A 103 -17.40 8.13 7.43
CA ASP A 103 -17.56 7.25 8.58
C ASP A 103 -16.63 6.04 8.54
N SER A 104 -16.37 5.49 7.35
CA SER A 104 -15.44 4.37 7.16
C SER A 104 -13.96 4.74 7.30
N LEU A 105 -13.60 6.03 7.18
CA LEU A 105 -12.21 6.49 7.18
C LEU A 105 -11.84 7.19 8.49
N ARG A 106 -12.79 7.90 9.10
CA ARG A 106 -12.56 8.86 10.19
C ARG A 106 -11.83 8.27 11.40
N ARG A 107 -12.08 7.00 11.73
CA ARG A 107 -11.44 6.31 12.87
C ARG A 107 -10.20 5.50 12.50
N VAL A 108 -9.84 5.44 11.22
CA VAL A 108 -8.67 4.69 10.75
C VAL A 108 -7.40 5.49 11.09
N PRO A 109 -6.38 4.87 11.72
CA PRO A 109 -5.09 5.51 11.90
C PRO A 109 -4.43 5.83 10.55
N ILE A 110 -3.81 7.00 10.44
CA ILE A 110 -3.22 7.49 9.19
C ILE A 110 -2.21 6.48 8.65
N LEU A 111 -1.30 5.96 9.49
CA LEU A 111 -0.28 4.98 9.07
C LEU A 111 -0.82 3.58 8.76
N GLN A 112 -2.09 3.31 9.04
CA GLN A 112 -2.73 2.03 8.74
C GLN A 112 -3.70 2.09 7.55
N THR A 113 -3.89 3.28 6.97
CA THR A 113 -4.83 3.53 5.87
C THR A 113 -4.45 2.77 4.61
N GLN A 114 -5.42 2.12 3.98
CA GLN A 114 -5.28 1.47 2.68
C GLN A 114 -6.00 2.25 1.58
N ALA A 115 -5.66 1.98 0.31
CA ALA A 115 -6.30 2.62 -0.83
C ALA A 115 -7.82 2.43 -0.83
N ASP A 116 -8.28 1.24 -0.44
CA ASP A 116 -9.71 0.92 -0.37
C ASP A 116 -10.48 1.79 0.62
N ASP A 117 -9.84 2.23 1.71
CA ASP A 117 -10.49 3.09 2.70
C ASP A 117 -10.88 4.44 2.06
N PHE A 118 -10.03 5.00 1.19
CA PHE A 118 -10.35 6.20 0.42
C PHE A 118 -11.39 5.94 -0.65
N LEU A 119 -11.30 4.81 -1.36
CA LEU A 119 -12.26 4.47 -2.40
C LEU A 119 -13.67 4.31 -1.83
N ARG A 120 -13.84 3.84 -0.59
CA ARG A 120 -15.13 3.81 0.09
C ARG A 120 -15.72 5.20 0.33
N VAL A 121 -14.90 6.18 0.70
CA VAL A 121 -15.35 7.58 0.87
C VAL A 121 -15.81 8.20 -0.44
N LEU A 122 -15.15 7.85 -1.55
CA LEU A 122 -15.40 8.43 -2.88
C LEU A 122 -16.54 7.74 -3.63
N ARG A 123 -16.83 6.47 -3.29
CA ARG A 123 -17.97 5.75 -3.85
C ARG A 123 -19.24 6.34 -3.23
N LYS A 124 -20.09 6.90 -4.09
CA LYS A 124 -21.41 7.39 -3.73
C LYS A 124 -22.27 6.18 -3.34
N ASP A 125 -22.97 6.26 -2.21
CA ASP A 125 -24.12 5.38 -1.95
C ASP A 125 -25.25 5.68 -2.95
#